data_AF-A0A511FME2-F1
#
_entry.id   AF-A0A511FME2-F1
#
_cell.length_a   1.000
_cell.length_b   1.000
_cell.length_c   1.000
_cell.angle_alpha   90.00
_cell.angle_beta   90.00
_cell.angle_gamma   90.00
#
_symmetry.space_group_name_H-M   'P 1'
#
loop_
_entity.id
_entity.type
_entity.pdbx_description
1 polymer ?
#
loop_
_entity_poly.entity_id
_entity_poly.type
_entity_poly.pdbx_seq_one_letter_code
_entity_poly.pdbx_strand_id
1 'polypeptide(L)'
;MLHGNARDWWHNAAGVYERGSAPEPGSVLNFRSTRRMPLGHVAVVRNIVDSRTIVIDQSHWAQNGISRNVQVIDVSPNNDWSAVRVALNNRSGGFGSIYPTYGFIYGRRPGGSNHANDVMTAWAHKMNTQVGATQLAQAPATARPITSGAEEDGITFDSQN
;
A
#
# COMPACT_ATOMS: atom_id res chain seq x y z
N MET A 1 -7.81 -18.38 -1.56
CA MET A 1 -7.14 -18.70 -0.28
C MET A 1 -6.01 -19.67 -0.58
N LEU A 2 -4.87 -19.55 0.09
CA LEU A 2 -3.75 -20.47 -0.08
C LEU A 2 -3.95 -21.68 0.84
N HIS A 3 -3.73 -22.88 0.32
CA HIS A 3 -3.86 -24.14 1.05
C HIS A 3 -2.58 -24.98 0.91
N GLY A 4 -2.38 -25.94 1.81
CA GLY A 4 -1.19 -26.80 1.85
C GLY A 4 -0.10 -26.30 2.79
N ASN A 5 1.07 -26.93 2.74
CA ASN A 5 2.19 -26.58 3.60
C ASN A 5 2.78 -25.22 3.22
N ALA A 6 3.40 -24.53 4.16
CA ALA A 6 3.99 -23.21 3.95
C ALA A 6 4.95 -23.14 2.75
N ARG A 7 5.76 -24.20 2.54
CA ARG A 7 6.68 -24.31 1.39
C ARG A 7 5.96 -24.27 0.03
N ASP A 8 4.71 -24.72 -0.03
CA ASP A 8 3.92 -24.82 -1.26
C ASP A 8 3.25 -23.47 -1.60
N TRP A 9 3.09 -22.58 -0.60
CA TRP A 9 2.38 -21.31 -0.76
C TRP A 9 3.02 -20.39 -1.79
N TRP A 10 4.34 -20.42 -1.95
CA TRP A 10 5.03 -19.58 -2.94
C TRP A 10 4.61 -19.92 -4.37
N HIS A 11 4.47 -21.22 -4.66
CA HIS A 11 4.03 -21.72 -5.95
C HIS A 11 2.52 -21.54 -6.13
N ASN A 12 1.74 -21.84 -5.10
CA ASN A 12 0.29 -21.69 -5.13
C ASN A 12 -0.17 -20.22 -5.24
N ALA A 13 0.66 -19.27 -4.80
CA ALA A 13 0.39 -17.85 -4.96
C ALA A 13 0.59 -17.37 -6.40
N ALA A 14 1.37 -18.07 -7.23
CA ALA A 14 1.61 -17.65 -8.61
C ALA A 14 0.29 -17.53 -9.39
N GLY A 15 0.06 -16.38 -10.02
CA GLY A 15 -1.16 -16.10 -10.79
C GLY A 15 -2.39 -15.75 -9.95
N VAL A 16 -2.35 -15.93 -8.62
CA VAL A 16 -3.47 -15.61 -7.70
C VAL A 16 -3.15 -14.38 -6.85
N TYR A 17 -1.93 -14.29 -6.34
CA TYR A 17 -1.40 -13.18 -5.57
C TYR A 17 -0.10 -12.69 -6.20
N GLU A 18 0.15 -11.38 -6.08
CA GLU A 18 1.45 -10.85 -6.47
C GLU A 18 2.55 -11.33 -5.51
N ARG A 19 3.76 -11.48 -6.03
CA ARG A 19 4.94 -11.92 -5.30
C ARG A 19 6.12 -11.03 -5.62
N GLY A 20 7.01 -10.80 -4.67
CA GLY A 20 8.19 -9.98 -4.86
C GLY A 20 9.23 -10.14 -3.76
N SER A 21 10.28 -9.33 -3.82
CA SER A 21 11.41 -9.35 -2.87
C SER A 21 11.38 -8.20 -1.86
N ALA A 22 10.52 -7.20 -2.05
CA ALA A 22 10.41 -6.07 -1.13
C ALA A 22 9.33 -6.33 -0.06
N PRO A 23 9.61 -6.05 1.22
CA PRO A 23 8.61 -6.17 2.27
C PRO A 23 7.53 -5.10 2.11
N GLU A 24 6.29 -5.47 2.42
CA GLU A 24 5.16 -4.55 2.59
C GLU A 24 4.42 -4.89 3.89
N PRO A 25 3.93 -3.93 4.68
CA PRO A 25 3.05 -4.24 5.80
C PRO A 25 1.83 -5.05 5.35
N GLY A 26 1.53 -6.13 6.07
CA GLY A 26 0.46 -7.09 5.72
C GLY A 26 0.85 -8.14 4.68
N SER A 27 2.02 -8.03 4.03
CA SER A 27 2.54 -9.12 3.19
C SER A 27 2.98 -10.32 4.01
N VAL A 28 3.07 -11.49 3.36
CA VAL A 28 3.53 -12.73 3.98
C VAL A 28 4.95 -13.04 3.53
N LEU A 29 5.90 -13.04 4.45
CA LEU A 29 7.25 -13.56 4.23
C LEU A 29 7.19 -15.08 4.17
N ASN A 30 7.66 -15.67 3.06
CA ASN A 30 7.64 -17.12 2.85
C ASN A 30 9.04 -17.73 2.94
N PHE A 31 9.24 -18.60 3.93
CA PHE A 31 10.49 -19.29 4.16
C PHE A 31 10.58 -20.59 3.34
N ARG A 32 11.77 -20.84 2.77
CA ARG A 32 12.02 -22.10 2.05
C ARG A 32 12.10 -23.26 3.03
N SER A 33 11.83 -24.46 2.50
CA SER A 33 12.06 -25.69 3.23
C SER A 33 13.56 -25.87 3.53
N THR A 34 13.86 -26.30 4.75
CA THR A 34 15.21 -26.71 5.16
C THR A 34 15.13 -28.03 5.92
N ARG A 35 16.27 -28.68 6.18
CA ARG A 35 16.31 -29.93 6.96
C ARG A 35 15.66 -29.81 8.35
N ARG A 36 15.72 -28.63 8.98
CA ARG A 36 15.11 -28.36 10.29
C ARG A 36 13.69 -27.80 10.20
N MET A 37 13.23 -27.45 9.00
CA MET A 37 11.93 -26.84 8.72
C MET A 37 11.38 -27.40 7.39
N PRO A 38 11.06 -28.69 7.33
CA PRO A 38 10.78 -29.39 6.07
C PRO A 38 9.48 -28.92 5.40
N LEU A 39 8.51 -28.44 6.18
CA LEU A 39 7.24 -27.90 5.69
C LEU A 39 7.33 -26.44 5.24
N GLY A 40 8.49 -25.79 5.39
CA GLY A 40 8.64 -24.35 5.24
C GLY A 40 8.01 -23.59 6.42
N HIS A 41 7.93 -22.27 6.31
CA HIS A 41 7.27 -21.42 7.30
C HIS A 41 6.77 -20.13 6.67
N VAL A 42 5.83 -19.46 7.34
CA VAL A 42 5.30 -18.18 6.90
C VAL A 42 5.16 -17.23 8.08
N ALA A 43 5.41 -15.96 7.84
CA ALA A 43 5.23 -14.90 8.82
C ALA A 43 4.57 -13.69 8.17
N VAL A 44 3.72 -12.99 8.90
CA VAL A 44 3.05 -11.77 8.43
C VAL A 44 3.90 -10.57 8.81
N VAL A 45 4.21 -9.72 7.83
CA VAL A 45 4.92 -8.46 8.06
C VAL A 45 3.98 -7.48 8.75
N ARG A 46 4.42 -6.96 9.89
CA ARG A 46 3.65 -6.00 10.68
C ARG A 46 4.10 -4.57 10.42
N ASN A 47 5.42 -4.36 10.42
CA ASN A 47 6.02 -3.07 10.17
C ASN A 47 7.37 -3.22 9.49
N ILE A 48 7.77 -2.21 8.72
CA ILE A 48 9.11 -2.07 8.16
C ILE A 48 9.85 -1.07 9.05
N VAL A 49 10.98 -1.49 9.62
CA VAL A 49 11.80 -0.63 10.48
C VAL A 49 12.78 0.15 9.62
N ASP A 50 13.46 -0.54 8.71
CA ASP A 50 14.40 0.04 7.76
C ASP A 50 14.56 -0.86 6.53
N SER A 51 15.50 -0.54 5.63
CA SER A 51 15.75 -1.27 4.38
C SER A 51 16.07 -2.77 4.54
N ARG A 52 16.54 -3.18 5.72
CA ARG A 52 16.99 -4.54 6.06
C ARG A 52 16.33 -5.09 7.32
N THR A 53 15.39 -4.37 7.91
CA THR A 53 14.78 -4.78 9.18
C THR A 53 13.26 -4.66 9.09
N ILE A 54 12.58 -5.76 9.42
CA ILE A 54 11.13 -5.81 9.56
C ILE A 54 10.72 -6.38 10.91
N VAL A 55 9.48 -6.13 11.29
CA VAL A 55 8.81 -6.76 12.42
C VAL A 55 7.70 -7.64 11.89
N ILE A 56 7.64 -8.88 12.37
CA ILE A 56 6.68 -9.90 11.93
C ILE A 56 5.86 -10.47 13.09
N ASP A 57 4.71 -11.02 12.73
CA ASP A 57 3.99 -11.99 13.55
C ASP A 57 4.07 -13.37 12.88
N GLN A 58 4.35 -14.40 13.67
CA GLN A 58 4.50 -15.76 13.17
C GLN A 58 3.96 -16.79 14.16
N SER A 59 3.59 -17.97 13.64
CA SER A 59 3.38 -19.12 14.51
C SER A 59 4.74 -19.62 15.03
N HIS A 60 4.81 -20.15 16.25
CA HIS A 60 6.04 -20.76 16.71
C HIS A 60 6.22 -22.11 16.00
N TRP A 61 7.25 -22.25 15.18
CA TRP A 61 7.47 -23.44 14.32
C TRP A 61 7.69 -24.76 15.09
N ALA A 62 8.00 -24.69 16.40
CA ALA A 62 8.25 -25.86 17.25
C ALA A 62 7.33 -25.94 18.49
N GLN A 63 6.43 -24.97 18.70
CA GLN A 63 5.59 -24.89 19.91
C GLN A 63 4.22 -24.33 19.60
N ASN A 64 3.22 -24.63 20.44
CA ASN A 64 1.92 -23.99 20.34
C ASN A 64 2.02 -22.51 20.73
N GLY A 65 1.62 -21.62 19.82
CA GLY A 65 1.52 -20.19 20.11
C GLY A 65 1.81 -19.30 18.91
N ILE A 66 1.48 -18.02 19.05
CA ILE A 66 1.78 -16.96 18.09
C ILE A 66 2.83 -16.05 18.72
N SER A 67 3.99 -15.94 18.08
CA SER A 67 4.97 -14.92 18.41
C SER A 67 4.64 -13.65 17.67
N ARG A 68 4.47 -12.56 18.42
CA ARG A 68 4.17 -11.23 17.90
C ARG A 68 5.37 -10.32 18.06
N ASN A 69 5.47 -9.33 17.18
CA ASN A 69 6.52 -8.30 17.23
C ASN A 69 7.94 -8.87 17.19
N VAL A 70 8.18 -9.90 16.37
CA VAL A 70 9.50 -10.50 16.23
C VAL A 70 10.29 -9.76 15.17
N GLN A 71 11.50 -9.32 15.49
CA GLN A 71 12.38 -8.65 14.54
C GLN A 71 13.03 -9.66 13.59
N VAL A 72 13.10 -9.31 12.31
CA VAL A 72 13.79 -10.08 11.27
C VAL A 72 14.70 -9.13 10.52
N ILE A 73 15.93 -9.58 10.31
CA ILE A 73 16.92 -8.84 9.54
C ILE A 73 17.24 -9.58 8.24
N ASP A 74 17.36 -8.82 7.16
CA ASP A 74 17.90 -9.29 5.90
C ASP A 74 19.43 -9.33 5.97
N VAL A 75 19.98 -10.49 5.64
CA VAL A 75 21.42 -10.74 5.53
C VAL A 75 21.81 -11.17 4.12
N SER A 76 20.91 -11.02 3.15
CA SER A 76 21.18 -11.30 1.75
C SER A 76 22.25 -10.33 1.20
N PRO A 77 23.15 -10.83 0.33
CA PRO A 77 24.18 -9.98 -0.28
C PRO A 77 23.58 -8.86 -1.14
N ASN A 78 22.40 -9.09 -1.75
CA ASN A 78 21.80 -8.19 -2.72
C ASN A 78 20.70 -7.28 -2.15
N ASN A 79 20.42 -7.34 -0.84
CA ASN A 79 19.28 -6.67 -0.23
C ASN A 79 17.91 -7.09 -0.81
N ASP A 80 17.81 -8.36 -1.21
CA ASP A 80 16.64 -8.92 -1.89
C ASP A 80 15.83 -9.86 -0.97
N TRP A 81 16.14 -9.85 0.33
CA TRP A 81 15.48 -10.65 1.36
C TRP A 81 15.60 -12.17 1.17
N SER A 82 16.45 -12.64 0.25
CA SER A 82 16.64 -14.07 -0.03
C SER A 82 17.22 -14.87 1.15
N ALA A 83 17.81 -14.19 2.13
CA ALA A 83 18.38 -14.79 3.33
C ALA A 83 18.15 -13.88 4.55
N VAL A 84 17.48 -14.40 5.58
CA VAL A 84 17.11 -13.63 6.77
C VAL A 84 17.58 -14.28 8.07
N ARG A 85 17.71 -13.50 9.14
CA ARG A 85 17.81 -14.03 10.51
C ARG A 85 16.65 -13.53 11.35
N VAL A 86 16.10 -14.43 12.16
CA VAL A 86 14.95 -14.15 13.03
C VAL A 86 15.44 -13.96 14.46
N ALA A 87 14.95 -12.91 15.13
CA ALA A 87 15.29 -12.65 16.52
C ALA A 87 14.88 -13.82 17.41
N LEU A 88 15.77 -14.19 18.33
CA LEU A 88 15.49 -15.17 19.36
C LEU A 88 14.67 -14.50 20.46
N ASN A 89 13.72 -15.23 21.02
CA ASN A 89 12.93 -14.80 22.19
C ASN A 89 13.75 -14.86 23.50
N ASN A 90 15.03 -14.49 23.46
CA ASN A 90 15.92 -14.51 24.61
C ASN A 90 16.29 -13.09 25.04
N ARG A 91 16.63 -12.92 26.32
CA ARG A 91 16.97 -11.61 26.90
C ARG A 91 18.22 -10.96 26.28
N SER A 92 18.98 -11.72 25.52
CA SER A 92 20.27 -11.31 24.93
C SER A 92 20.12 -10.59 23.60
N GLY A 93 18.92 -10.51 23.00
CA GLY A 93 18.69 -9.79 21.75
C GLY A 93 19.37 -10.41 20.51
N GLY A 94 19.69 -11.70 20.58
CA GLY A 94 20.42 -12.39 19.51
C GLY A 94 19.53 -12.80 18.34
N PHE A 95 20.14 -12.98 17.17
CA PHE A 95 19.49 -13.53 15.98
C PHE A 95 19.87 -15.00 15.76
N GLY A 96 18.89 -15.81 15.34
CA GLY A 96 19.07 -17.23 15.06
C GLY A 96 19.92 -17.54 13.82
N SER A 97 19.75 -18.75 13.28
CA SER A 97 20.40 -19.17 12.02
C SER A 97 19.95 -18.31 10.83
N ILE A 98 20.71 -18.39 9.73
CA ILE A 98 20.29 -17.86 8.44
C ILE A 98 19.23 -18.78 7.86
N TYR A 99 18.09 -18.21 7.50
CA TYR A 99 16.99 -18.91 6.85
C TYR A 99 16.80 -18.39 5.42
N PRO A 100 16.82 -19.27 4.41
CA PRO A 100 16.54 -18.87 3.05
C PRO A 100 15.04 -18.61 2.87
N THR A 101 14.70 -17.58 2.11
CA THR A 101 13.31 -17.22 1.82
C THR A 101 13.05 -17.22 0.31
N TYR A 102 11.77 -17.27 -0.07
CA TYR A 102 11.37 -16.98 -1.43
C TYR A 102 11.16 -15.47 -1.67
N GLY A 103 10.77 -14.75 -0.62
CA GLY A 103 10.34 -13.36 -0.68
C GLY A 103 8.97 -13.18 -0.03
N PHE A 104 8.20 -12.24 -0.56
CA PHE A 104 6.93 -11.78 -0.01
C PHE A 104 5.77 -12.13 -0.94
N ILE A 105 4.66 -12.59 -0.36
CA ILE A 105 3.37 -12.74 -1.03
C ILE A 105 2.50 -11.56 -0.60
N TYR A 106 2.05 -10.77 -1.57
CA TYR A 106 1.26 -9.56 -1.33
C TYR A 106 -0.23 -9.87 -1.26
N GLY A 107 -0.99 -9.12 -0.45
CA GLY A 107 -2.44 -9.27 -0.30
C GLY A 107 -3.26 -8.84 -1.53
N ARG A 108 -2.62 -8.57 -2.67
CA ARG A 108 -3.21 -8.07 -3.91
C ARG A 108 -3.05 -9.08 -5.04
N ARG A 109 -3.98 -9.05 -6.00
CA ARG A 109 -3.96 -9.93 -7.18
C ARG A 109 -2.97 -9.40 -8.23
N PRO A 110 -2.34 -10.28 -9.04
CA PRO A 110 -1.53 -9.85 -10.17
C PRO A 110 -2.36 -8.99 -11.15
N GLY A 111 -1.82 -7.84 -11.56
CA GLY A 111 -2.52 -6.90 -12.44
C GLY A 111 -3.69 -6.14 -11.80
N GLY A 112 -3.95 -6.36 -10.51
CA GLY A 112 -4.84 -5.52 -9.72
C GLY A 112 -4.10 -4.27 -9.30
N SER A 113 -4.33 -3.18 -10.01
CA SER A 113 -3.92 -1.84 -9.62
C SER A 113 -4.36 -1.58 -8.17
N ASN A 114 -3.51 -0.95 -7.35
CA ASN A 114 -3.92 -0.52 -6.00
C ASN A 114 -4.97 0.58 -6.17
N HIS A 115 -6.24 0.20 -6.34
CA HIS A 115 -7.30 1.10 -6.79
C HIS A 115 -7.41 2.37 -5.95
N ALA A 116 -7.02 2.35 -4.66
CA ALA A 116 -7.00 3.54 -3.81
C ALA A 116 -5.99 4.61 -4.25
N ASN A 117 -4.82 4.22 -4.75
CA ASN A 117 -3.82 5.17 -5.24
C ASN A 117 -4.13 5.58 -6.68
N ASP A 118 -4.61 4.65 -7.51
CA ASP A 118 -4.92 4.94 -8.91
C ASP A 118 -6.14 5.85 -9.07
N VAL A 119 -7.17 5.72 -8.23
CA VAL A 119 -8.29 6.67 -8.24
C VAL A 119 -7.87 8.06 -7.78
N MET A 120 -6.95 8.17 -6.81
CA MET A 120 -6.44 9.46 -6.32
C MET A 120 -5.53 10.13 -7.35
N THR A 121 -4.67 9.37 -8.01
CA THR A 121 -3.83 9.85 -9.11
C THR A 121 -4.67 10.21 -10.34
N ALA A 122 -5.67 9.41 -10.70
CA ALA A 122 -6.60 9.73 -11.78
C ALA A 122 -7.46 10.96 -11.47
N TRP A 123 -7.90 11.15 -10.21
CA TRP A 123 -8.57 12.37 -9.76
C TRP A 123 -7.64 13.58 -9.86
N ALA A 124 -6.40 13.48 -9.35
CA ALA A 124 -5.43 14.57 -9.40
C ALA A 124 -5.08 14.97 -10.83
N HIS A 125 -4.90 14.01 -11.75
CA HIS A 125 -4.70 14.30 -13.17
C HIS A 125 -5.92 14.96 -13.79
N LYS A 126 -7.14 14.49 -13.50
CA LYS A 126 -8.38 15.11 -13.99
C LYS A 126 -8.54 16.55 -13.48
N MET A 127 -8.27 16.79 -12.20
CA MET A 127 -8.29 18.12 -11.59
C MET A 127 -7.27 19.07 -12.24
N ASN A 128 -6.03 18.59 -12.44
CA ASN A 128 -4.99 19.39 -13.09
C ASN A 128 -5.36 19.74 -14.55
N THR A 129 -6.04 18.83 -15.25
CA THR A 129 -6.51 19.05 -16.62
C THR A 129 -7.70 20.02 -16.67
N GLN A 130 -8.57 20.02 -15.64
CA GLN A 130 -9.72 20.93 -15.56
C GLN A 130 -9.34 22.35 -15.10
N VAL A 131 -8.36 22.50 -14.19
CA VAL A 131 -7.87 23.83 -13.75
C VAL A 131 -7.10 24.53 -14.88
N GLY A 132 -6.46 23.78 -15.79
CA GLY A 132 -5.82 24.31 -16.99
C GLY A 132 -6.77 24.79 -18.10
N ALA A 133 -8.08 24.48 -18.00
CA ALA A 133 -9.09 24.84 -19.00
C ALA A 133 -9.93 26.08 -18.64
N THR A 134 -9.52 26.87 -17.64
CA THR A 134 -10.12 28.21 -17.43
C THR A 134 -9.51 29.18 -18.44
N GLN A 135 -10.00 29.11 -19.68
CA GLN A 135 -9.70 30.07 -20.73
C GLN A 135 -10.16 31.47 -20.26
N LEU A 136 -9.21 32.39 -20.12
CA LEU A 136 -9.50 33.82 -19.91
C LEU A 136 -10.46 34.28 -21.01
N ALA A 137 -11.72 34.53 -20.66
CA ALA A 137 -12.62 35.31 -21.48
C ALA A 137 -12.11 36.76 -21.50
N GLN A 138 -11.36 37.13 -22.53
CA GLN A 138 -11.05 38.54 -22.82
C GLN A 138 -12.31 39.21 -23.38
N ALA A 139 -12.81 40.22 -22.67
CA ALA A 139 -13.90 41.06 -23.15
C ALA A 139 -13.44 41.90 -24.36
N PRO A 140 -14.28 42.10 -25.39
CA PRO A 140 -13.93 42.96 -26.53
C PRO A 140 -13.84 44.43 -26.11
N ALA A 141 -12.77 45.10 -26.52
CA ALA A 141 -12.47 46.51 -26.22
C ALA A 141 -13.29 47.48 -27.09
N THR A 142 -14.63 47.45 -27.03
CA THR A 142 -15.49 48.44 -27.71
C THR A 142 -16.82 48.68 -26.99
N ALA A 143 -16.81 48.83 -25.66
CA ALA A 143 -17.98 49.32 -24.92
C ALA A 143 -17.83 50.82 -24.65
N ARG A 144 -18.64 51.66 -25.31
CA ARG A 144 -18.75 53.10 -25.00
C ARG A 144 -19.69 53.31 -23.81
N PRO A 145 -19.39 54.24 -22.88
CA PRO A 145 -20.28 54.54 -21.77
C PRO A 145 -21.45 55.41 -22.24
N ILE A 146 -22.68 55.01 -21.85
CA ILE A 146 -23.84 55.91 -21.89
C ILE A 146 -24.02 56.52 -20.49
N THR A 147 -24.12 57.84 -20.45
CA THR A 147 -24.42 58.63 -19.26
C THR A 147 -25.77 59.31 -19.43
N SER A 148 -26.45 59.48 -18.29
CA SER A 148 -27.48 60.47 -17.98
C SER A 148 -28.94 60.17 -18.33
N GLY A 149 -29.81 60.34 -17.33
CA GLY A 149 -31.24 60.62 -17.50
C GLY A 149 -32.10 60.18 -16.32
N ALA A 150 -32.53 61.14 -15.50
CA ALA A 150 -33.40 60.99 -14.33
C ALA A 150 -34.91 61.02 -14.69
N GLU A 151 -35.74 60.87 -13.65
CA GLU A 151 -37.19 61.25 -13.51
C GLU A 151 -38.22 60.19 -13.95
N GLU A 152 -38.88 59.53 -12.99
CA GLU A 152 -40.19 59.85 -12.34
C GLU A 152 -41.38 59.26 -13.11
N ASP A 153 -42.09 58.30 -12.49
CA ASP A 153 -43.51 58.44 -12.13
C ASP A 153 -44.05 57.19 -11.44
N GLY A 154 -44.81 57.40 -10.36
CA GLY A 154 -45.35 56.35 -9.50
C GLY A 154 -46.67 55.77 -9.99
N ILE A 155 -46.97 54.53 -9.58
CA ILE A 155 -48.35 54.02 -9.46
C ILE A 155 -48.40 53.10 -8.22
N THR A 156 -49.41 53.33 -7.38
CA THR A 156 -49.64 52.68 -6.09
C THR A 156 -50.98 51.90 -6.10
N PHE A 157 -51.09 50.91 -5.20
CA PHE A 157 -52.27 50.19 -4.69
C PHE A 157 -52.84 49.08 -5.61
N ASP A 158 -53.34 47.94 -5.15
CA ASP A 158 -53.89 47.58 -3.83
C ASP A 158 -53.92 46.05 -3.60
N SER A 159 -54.49 45.68 -2.45
CA SER A 159 -54.40 44.46 -1.66
C SER A 159 -55.48 43.38 -1.91
N GLN A 160 -55.26 42.23 -1.26
CA GLN A 160 -56.20 41.17 -0.81
C GLN A 160 -56.78 40.14 -1.80
N ASN A 161 -56.56 38.86 -1.44
CA ASN A 161 -57.64 37.94 -1.09
C ASN A 161 -57.16 36.91 -0.05
#